data_AF-A0A537A0Q6-F1
#
_entry.id   AF-A0A537A0Q6-F1
#
_cell.length_a   1.000
_cell.length_b   1.000
_cell.length_c   1.000
_cell.angle_alpha   90.00
_cell.angle_beta   90.00
_cell.angle_gamma   90.00
#
_symmetry.space_group_name_H-M   'P 1'
#
loop_
_entity.id
_entity.type
_entity.pdbx_description
1 polymer ?
#
loop_
_entity_poly.entity_id
_entity_poly.type
_entity_poly.pdbx_seq_one_letter_code
_entity_poly.pdbx_strand_id
1 'polypeptide(L)' 'EQAIEAIEKSANTGKIGDGKIFVFDLEKVIRIRTGETDAAAL' A
#
# COMPACT_ATOMS: atom_id res chain seq x y z
N GLU A 1 -1.04 -8.62 3.08
CA GLU A 1 0.08 -9.28 2.36
C GLU A 1 -0.08 -9.31 0.84
N GLN A 2 -1.25 -9.66 0.28
CA GLN A 2 -1.43 -9.79 -1.18
C GLN A 2 -0.91 -8.61 -2.03
N ALA A 3 -1.08 -7.36 -1.57
CA ALA A 3 -0.57 -6.18 -2.26
C ALA A 3 0.98 -6.18 -2.37
N ILE A 4 1.67 -6.57 -1.30
CA ILE A 4 3.13 -6.62 -1.27
C ILE A 4 3.64 -7.66 -2.26
N GLU A 5 3.08 -8.88 -2.22
CA GLU A 5 3.48 -9.95 -3.13
C GLU A 5 3.25 -9.58 -4.60
N ALA A 6 2.11 -8.95 -4.90
CA ALA A 6 1.79 -8.55 -6.26
C ALA A 6 2.78 -7.49 -6.77
N ILE A 7 3.14 -6.51 -5.94
CA ILE A 7 4.13 -5.48 -6.29
C ILE A 7 5.52 -6.12 -6.46
N GLU A 8 5.94 -6.97 -5.53
CA GLU A 8 7.25 -7.63 -5.61
C GLU A 8 7.39 -8.49 -6.87
N LYS A 9 6.41 -9.35 -7.15
CA LYS A 9 6.42 -10.23 -8.34
C LYS A 9 6.42 -9.45 -9.66
N SER A 10 5.74 -8.30 -9.71
CA SER A 10 5.65 -7.48 -10.92
C SER A 10 6.87 -6.58 -11.13
N ALA A 11 7.50 -6.11 -10.05
CA ALA A 11 8.62 -5.18 -10.10
C ALA A 11 10.01 -5.86 -10.13
N ASN A 12 10.12 -7.13 -9.71
CA ASN A 12 11.39 -7.85 -9.67
C ASN A 12 11.87 -8.21 -11.10
N THR A 13 12.90 -7.52 -11.59
CA THR A 13 13.55 -7.82 -12.87
C THR A 13 14.86 -8.58 -12.71
N GLY A 14 15.33 -8.74 -11.47
CA GLY A 14 16.60 -9.39 -11.11
C GLY A 14 17.81 -8.47 -11.28
N LYS A 15 17.60 -7.17 -11.52
CA LYS A 15 18.67 -6.18 -11.74
C LYS A 15 18.83 -5.29 -10.52
N ILE A 16 20.04 -4.78 -10.33
CA ILE A 16 20.30 -3.77 -9.30
C ILE A 16 19.45 -2.54 -9.63
N GLY A 17 18.62 -2.14 -8.67
CA GLY A 17 17.74 -0.97 -8.81
C GLY A 17 16.25 -1.28 -8.90
N ASP A 18 15.81 -2.54 -8.74
CA ASP A 18 14.38 -2.93 -8.76
C ASP A 18 13.51 -2.20 -7.70
N GLY A 19 14.12 -1.59 -6.69
CA GLY A 19 13.47 -0.66 -5.76
C GLY A 19 13.35 -1.19 -4.34
N LYS A 20 12.43 -0.59 -3.56
CA LYS A 20 12.14 -0.97 -2.17
C LYS A 20 10.65 -0.80 -1.90
N ILE A 21 10.09 -1.68 -1.09
CA ILE A 21 8.75 -1.56 -0.54
C ILE A 21 8.89 -1.15 0.92
N PHE A 22 8.19 -0.10 1.32
CA PHE A 22 8.10 0.33 2.71
C PHE A 22 6.67 0.12 3.19
N VAL A 23 6.54 -0.41 4.39
CA VAL A 23 5.25 -0.62 5.04
C VAL A 23 5.22 0.21 6.30
N PHE A 24 4.18 1.01 6.44
CA PHE A 24 3.93 1.84 7.60
C PHE A 24 2.50 1.64 8.05
N ASP A 25 2.30 1.67 9.37
CA ASP A 25 0.96 1.69 9.93
C ASP A 25 0.31 3.05 9.66
N LEU A 26 -0.93 3.03 9.19
CA LEU A 26 -1.75 4.23 9.06
C LEU A 26 -2.68 4.31 10.26
N GLU A 27 -2.48 5.31 11.10
CA GLU A 27 -3.26 5.50 12.32
C GLU A 27 -4.71 5.92 12.05
N LYS A 28 -4.96 6.63 10.94
CA LYS A 28 -6.29 7.15 10.61
C LYS A 28 -6.48 7.38 9.11
N VAL A 29 -7.67 7.02 8.60
CA VAL A 29 -8.10 7.33 7.22
C VAL A 29 -9.42 8.07 7.26
N ILE A 30 -9.61 9.09 6.43
CA ILE A 30 -10.86 9.86 6.36
C ILE A 30 -11.28 10.07 4.90
N ARG A 31 -12.51 9.69 4.56
CA ARG A 31 -13.09 9.92 3.23
C ARG A 31 -13.70 11.32 3.18
N ILE A 32 -13.03 12.25 2.50
CA ILE A 32 -13.41 13.68 2.44
C ILE A 32 -14.88 13.91 2.04
N ARG A 33 -15.40 13.10 1.10
CA ARG A 33 -16.76 13.27 0.56
C ARG A 33 -17.88 12.97 1.57
N THR A 34 -17.66 12.02 2.47
CA THR A 34 -18.70 11.51 3.40
C THR A 34 -18.37 11.78 4.86
N GLY A 35 -17.12 12.08 5.19
CA GLY A 35 -16.62 12.21 6.55
C GLY A 35 -16.39 10.86 7.26
N GLU A 36 -16.60 9.74 6.56
CA GLU A 36 -16.36 8.40 7.11
C GLU A 36 -14.88 8.20 7.45
N THR A 37 -14.61 7.42 8.50
CA THR A 37 -13.25 7.12 8.95
C THR A 37 -12.91 5.63 8.87
N ASP A 38 -11.62 5.35 8.72
CA ASP A 38 -10.99 4.04 8.84
C ASP A 38 -11.66 2.98 7.96
N ALA A 39 -12.20 1.90 8.54
CA ALA A 39 -12.85 0.84 7.78
C ALA A 39 -14.06 1.33 6.96
N ALA A 40 -14.78 2.36 7.43
CA ALA A 40 -15.88 2.96 6.66
C ALA A 40 -15.38 3.92 5.56
N ALA A 41 -14.12 4.36 5.66
CA ALA A 41 -13.47 5.16 4.63
C ALA A 41 -12.87 4.32 3.50
N LEU A 42 -12.62 3.03 3.73
CA LEU A 42 -12.16 2.05 2.72
C LEU A 42 -13.28 1.70 1.73
#